data_AF-A0A8C0HDH4-F1
#
_entry.id   AF-A0A8C0HDH4-F1
#
_cell.length_a   1.000
_cell.length_b   1.000
_cell.length_c   1.000
_cell.angle_alpha   90.00
_cell.angle_beta   90.00
_cell.angle_gamma   90.00
#
_symmetry.space_group_name_H-M   'P 1'
#
loop_
_entity.id
_entity.type
_entity.pdbx_description
1 polymer ?
#
loop_
_entity_poly.entity_id
_entity_poly.type
_entity_poly.pdbx_seq_one_letter_code
_entity_poly.pdbx_strand_id
1 'polypeptide(L)'
;MTDELEERDLQKFLRDVDEIANLVQGLNSTDPAVQEKAISDTEKRLHIQEVRDDGECKTKKFFLSLTETFMSALEKDAKERAKRRKKNERLANALKEKGNDAFSKGDYATAIQLYTEGLEKQKDMQVLYTNRAQVSV
;
A
#
# COMPACT_ATOMS: atom_id res chain seq x y z
N MET A 1 13.29 -1.06 54.19
CA MET A 1 12.09 -1.19 53.33
C MET A 1 12.36 -0.80 51.88
N THR A 2 13.34 0.07 51.60
CA THR A 2 13.83 0.39 50.24
C THR A 2 14.67 -0.75 49.65
N ASP A 3 15.52 -1.37 50.46
CA ASP A 3 16.52 -2.34 49.99
C ASP A 3 15.91 -3.64 49.41
N GLU A 4 14.76 -4.08 49.93
CA GLU A 4 14.07 -5.29 49.42
C GLU A 4 13.39 -5.07 48.06
N LEU A 5 12.97 -3.83 47.75
CA LEU A 5 12.37 -3.50 46.45
C LEU A 5 13.47 -3.40 45.39
N GLU A 6 14.57 -2.75 45.72
CA GLU A 6 15.75 -2.65 44.85
C GLU A 6 16.34 -4.03 44.54
N GLU A 7 16.39 -4.94 45.52
CA GLU A 7 16.86 -6.30 45.29
C GLU A 7 15.94 -7.09 44.33
N ARG A 8 14.62 -6.96 44.47
CA ARG A 8 13.67 -7.60 43.56
C ARG A 8 13.77 -7.07 42.13
N ASP A 9 13.97 -5.77 41.98
CA ASP A 9 14.12 -5.12 40.68
C ASP A 9 15.44 -5.52 40.02
N LEU A 10 16.54 -5.60 40.79
CA LEU A 10 17.81 -6.10 40.30
C LEU A 10 17.72 -7.57 39.87
N GLN A 11 17.06 -8.42 40.67
CA GLN A 11 16.84 -9.81 40.31
C GLN A 11 16.00 -9.96 39.04
N LYS A 12 15.02 -9.07 38.82
CA LYS A 12 14.25 -9.04 37.58
C LYS A 12 15.11 -8.64 36.38
N PHE A 13 15.93 -7.60 36.53
CA PHE A 13 16.86 -7.17 35.49
C PHE A 13 17.84 -8.28 35.08
N LEU A 14 18.43 -8.98 36.05
CA LEU A 14 19.36 -10.07 35.76
C LEU A 14 18.69 -11.21 34.99
N ARG A 15 17.46 -11.58 35.35
CA ARG A 15 16.67 -12.56 34.57
C ARG A 15 16.41 -12.09 33.15
N ASP A 16 16.06 -10.82 32.97
CA ASP A 16 15.82 -10.24 31.64
C ASP A 16 17.09 -10.26 30.76
N VAL A 17 18.26 -9.97 31.35
CA VAL A 17 19.55 -10.04 30.66
C VAL A 17 19.87 -11.48 30.23
N ASP A 18 19.68 -12.45 31.11
CA ASP A 18 19.92 -13.87 30.81
C ASP A 18 18.98 -14.38 29.72
N GLU A 19 17.71 -14.00 29.76
CA GLU A 19 16.72 -14.33 28.73
C GLU A 19 17.13 -13.77 27.35
N ILE A 20 17.58 -12.52 27.29
CA ILE A 20 18.07 -11.91 26.05
C ILE A 20 19.33 -12.61 25.54
N ALA A 21 20.28 -12.92 26.43
CA ALA A 21 21.50 -13.62 26.06
C ALA A 21 21.20 -14.98 25.43
N ASN A 22 20.27 -15.74 26.02
CA ASN A 22 19.84 -17.04 25.49
C ASN A 22 19.15 -16.91 24.12
N LEU A 23 18.32 -15.89 23.91
CA LEU A 23 17.70 -15.62 22.61
C LEU A 23 18.76 -15.30 21.55
N VAL A 24 19.67 -14.38 21.84
CA VAL A 24 20.76 -14.00 20.91
C VAL A 24 21.64 -15.19 20.57
N GLN A 25 21.97 -16.03 21.55
CA GLN A 25 22.72 -17.25 21.33
C GLN A 25 21.95 -18.25 20.45
N GLY A 26 20.65 -18.40 20.67
CA GLY A 26 19.78 -19.24 19.84
C GLY A 26 19.68 -18.75 18.38
N LEU A 27 19.61 -17.43 18.16
CA LEU A 27 19.61 -16.83 16.82
C LEU A 27 20.92 -17.07 16.06
N ASN A 28 22.04 -17.11 16.79
CA ASN A 28 23.36 -17.42 16.25
C ASN A 28 23.65 -18.93 16.17
N SER A 29 22.70 -19.79 16.51
CA SER A 29 22.87 -21.25 16.42
C SER A 29 22.92 -21.72 14.96
N THR A 30 23.80 -22.68 14.67
CA THR A 30 23.90 -23.32 13.35
C THR A 30 22.76 -24.34 13.12
N ASP A 31 22.08 -24.77 14.18
CA ASP A 31 20.92 -25.68 14.08
C ASP A 31 19.65 -24.89 13.69
N PRO A 32 19.05 -25.16 12.51
CA PRO A 32 17.87 -24.45 12.03
C PRO A 32 16.67 -24.52 12.98
N ALA A 33 16.48 -25.65 13.67
CA ALA A 33 15.33 -25.82 14.57
C ALA A 33 15.47 -24.95 15.84
N VAL A 34 16.70 -24.78 16.33
CA VAL A 34 16.99 -23.91 17.48
C VAL A 34 16.89 -22.44 17.07
N GLN A 35 17.37 -22.09 15.88
CA GLN A 35 17.28 -20.74 15.34
C GLN A 35 15.81 -20.32 15.13
N GLU A 36 14.99 -21.16 14.53
CA GLU A 36 13.56 -20.89 14.31
C GLU A 36 12.81 -20.71 15.64
N LYS A 37 13.10 -21.56 16.63
CA LYS A 37 12.53 -21.43 17.97
C LYS A 37 12.94 -20.09 18.61
N ALA A 38 14.22 -19.71 18.49
CA ALA A 38 14.72 -18.44 19.02
C ALA A 38 14.08 -17.23 18.33
N ILE A 39 13.82 -17.30 17.01
CA ILE A 39 13.07 -16.28 16.28
C ILE A 39 11.65 -16.15 16.85
N SER A 40 10.92 -17.27 16.97
CA SER A 40 9.55 -17.26 17.51
C SER A 40 9.49 -16.72 18.95
N ASP A 41 10.45 -17.09 19.81
CA ASP A 41 10.50 -16.62 21.19
C ASP A 41 10.88 -15.13 21.27
N THR A 42 11.72 -14.64 20.35
CA THR A 42 12.05 -13.22 20.21
C THR A 42 10.83 -12.41 19.78
N GLU A 43 10.07 -12.91 18.81
CA GLU A 43 8.81 -12.28 18.35
C GLU A 43 7.78 -12.15 19.47
N LYS A 44 7.60 -13.21 20.27
CA LYS A 44 6.73 -13.17 21.46
C LYS A 44 7.18 -12.11 22.47
N ARG A 45 8.48 -12.00 22.73
CA ARG A 45 9.02 -11.00 23.67
C ARG A 45 8.84 -9.57 23.15
N LEU A 46 9.10 -9.33 21.87
CA LEU A 46 8.87 -8.02 21.24
C LEU A 46 7.39 -7.61 21.30
N HIS A 47 6.47 -8.55 21.06
CA HIS A 47 5.04 -8.28 21.15
C HIS A 47 4.60 -7.92 22.58
N ILE A 48 5.18 -8.56 23.60
CA ILE A 48 4.90 -8.23 25.01
C ILE A 48 5.45 -6.85 25.40
N GLN A 49 6.57 -6.42 24.83
CA GLN A 49 7.15 -5.09 25.04
C GLN A 49 6.21 -3.97 24.52
N GLU A 50 5.53 -4.19 23.40
CA GLU A 50 4.56 -3.23 22.83
C GLU A 50 3.33 -2.98 23.74
N VAL A 51 3.00 -3.97 24.56
CA VAL A 51 1.85 -3.94 25.49
C VAL A 51 2.21 -3.32 26.84
N ARG A 52 3.49 -3.35 27.25
CA ARG A 52 3.94 -2.88 28.58
C ARG A 52 4.55 -1.47 28.62
N ASP A 53 4.70 -0.81 27.47
CA ASP A 53 5.11 0.60 27.44
C ASP A 53 3.92 1.52 27.80
N ASP A 54 3.69 1.68 29.09
CA ASP A 54 2.86 2.75 29.67
C ASP A 54 3.65 4.07 29.88
N GLY A 55 4.89 4.15 29.35
CA GLY A 55 5.82 5.25 29.60
C GLY A 55 6.00 6.23 28.44
N GLU A 56 6.25 5.78 27.21
CA GLU A 56 6.63 6.70 26.11
C GLU A 56 6.24 6.21 24.71
N CYS A 57 4.94 6.21 24.37
CA CYS A 57 4.47 6.74 23.08
C CYS A 57 2.95 6.66 22.85
N LYS A 58 2.21 7.64 23.37
CA LYS A 58 0.93 8.00 22.74
C LYS A 58 1.14 8.44 21.29
N THR A 59 2.31 9.02 20.99
CA THR A 59 2.69 9.52 19.66
C THR A 59 3.00 8.41 18.66
N LYS A 60 3.74 7.33 18.99
CA LYS A 60 3.95 6.20 18.04
C LYS A 60 2.70 5.36 17.82
N LYS A 61 1.89 5.09 18.85
CA LYS A 61 0.62 4.34 18.68
C LYS A 61 -0.40 5.16 17.86
N PHE A 62 -0.48 6.47 18.09
CA PHE A 62 -1.27 7.37 17.25
C PHE A 62 -0.73 7.43 15.82
N PHE A 63 0.59 7.49 15.64
CA PHE A 63 1.21 7.47 14.31
C PHE A 63 0.96 6.17 13.57
N LEU A 64 1.08 5.01 14.23
CA LEU A 64 0.83 3.70 13.62
C LEU A 64 -0.65 3.52 13.20
N SER A 65 -1.58 3.91 14.09
CA SER A 65 -3.02 3.93 13.78
C SER A 65 -3.37 4.94 12.68
N LEU A 66 -2.71 6.10 12.65
CA LEU A 66 -2.87 7.11 11.60
C LEU A 66 -2.32 6.62 10.26
N THR A 67 -1.20 5.88 10.26
CA THR A 67 -0.66 5.30 9.03
C THR A 67 -1.59 4.24 8.45
N GLU A 68 -2.22 3.42 9.28
CA GLU A 68 -3.14 2.38 8.82
C GLU A 68 -4.42 2.98 8.21
N THR A 69 -5.02 3.95 8.88
CA THR A 69 -6.20 4.67 8.37
C THR A 69 -5.89 5.44 7.09
N PHE A 70 -4.72 6.08 7.01
CA PHE A 70 -4.26 6.78 5.80
C PHE A 70 -3.97 5.82 4.65
N MET A 71 -3.27 4.71 4.90
CA MET A 71 -3.00 3.69 3.88
C MET A 71 -4.30 3.08 3.33
N SER A 72 -5.27 2.79 4.20
CA SER A 72 -6.60 2.31 3.79
C SER A 72 -7.34 3.35 2.92
N ALA A 73 -7.30 4.63 3.29
CA ALA A 73 -7.90 5.71 2.51
C ALA A 73 -7.21 5.87 1.13
N LEU A 74 -5.88 5.83 1.09
CA LEU A 74 -5.10 5.87 -0.15
C LEU A 74 -5.42 4.68 -1.06
N GLU A 75 -5.53 3.48 -0.50
CA GLU A 75 -5.85 2.28 -1.27
C GLU A 75 -7.26 2.39 -1.88
N LYS A 76 -8.23 2.88 -1.11
CA LYS A 76 -9.60 3.10 -1.59
C LYS A 76 -9.65 4.11 -2.74
N ASP A 77 -8.94 5.23 -2.61
CA ASP A 77 -8.85 6.25 -3.66
C ASP A 77 -8.10 5.71 -4.91
N ALA A 78 -6.99 4.99 -4.72
CA ALA A 78 -6.29 4.32 -5.83
C ALA A 78 -7.22 3.36 -6.59
N LYS A 79 -8.00 2.53 -5.88
CA LYS A 79 -9.01 1.64 -6.48
C LYS A 79 -10.10 2.41 -7.22
N GLU A 80 -10.60 3.51 -6.66
CA GLU A 80 -11.62 4.34 -7.31
C GLU A 80 -11.09 5.01 -8.59
N ARG A 81 -9.89 5.59 -8.54
CA ARG A 81 -9.24 6.17 -9.71
C ARG A 81 -9.01 5.14 -10.81
N ALA A 82 -8.58 3.93 -10.45
CA ALA A 82 -8.40 2.83 -11.41
C ALA A 82 -9.73 2.43 -12.05
N LYS A 83 -10.81 2.30 -11.27
CA LYS A 83 -12.16 2.03 -11.79
C LYS A 83 -12.64 3.13 -12.74
N ARG A 84 -12.44 4.40 -12.37
CA ARG A 84 -12.81 5.56 -13.21
C ARG A 84 -12.04 5.57 -14.52
N ARG A 85 -10.73 5.33 -14.49
CA ARG A 85 -9.91 5.21 -15.71
C ARG A 85 -10.42 4.10 -16.62
N LYS A 86 -10.66 2.90 -16.08
CA LYS A 86 -11.21 1.77 -16.85
C LYS A 86 -12.57 2.07 -17.47
N LYS A 87 -13.45 2.80 -16.76
CA LYS A 87 -14.75 3.23 -17.30
C LYS A 87 -14.57 4.23 -18.44
N ASN A 88 -13.73 5.24 -18.24
CA ASN A 88 -13.44 6.25 -19.26
C ASN A 88 -12.81 5.65 -20.50
N GLU A 89 -11.91 4.67 -20.33
CA GLU A 89 -11.27 3.94 -21.43
C GLU A 89 -12.26 3.14 -22.25
N ARG A 90 -13.22 2.46 -21.60
CA ARG A 90 -14.29 1.76 -22.33
C ARG A 90 -15.16 2.74 -23.13
N LEU A 91 -15.50 3.89 -22.54
CA LEU A 91 -16.29 4.92 -23.23
C LEU A 91 -15.52 5.52 -24.41
N ALA A 92 -14.24 5.85 -24.23
CA ALA A 92 -13.38 6.38 -25.28
C ALA A 92 -13.20 5.37 -26.42
N ASN A 93 -13.02 4.08 -26.12
CA ASN A 93 -12.96 3.04 -27.14
C ASN A 93 -14.26 2.89 -27.92
N ALA A 94 -15.41 2.94 -27.26
CA ALA A 94 -16.71 2.90 -27.95
C ALA A 94 -16.92 4.12 -28.86
N LEU A 95 -16.49 5.31 -28.42
CA LEU A 95 -16.55 6.53 -29.24
C LEU A 95 -15.58 6.46 -30.44
N LYS A 96 -14.37 5.90 -30.22
CA LYS A 96 -13.42 5.61 -31.29
C LYS A 96 -14.02 4.70 -32.36
N GLU A 97 -14.66 3.60 -31.96
CA GLU A 97 -15.29 2.67 -32.90
C GLU A 97 -16.40 3.33 -33.70
N LYS A 98 -17.28 4.10 -33.04
CA LYS A 98 -18.32 4.87 -33.74
C LYS A 98 -17.72 5.91 -34.70
N GLY A 99 -16.61 6.56 -34.31
CA GLY A 99 -15.90 7.51 -35.16
C GLY A 99 -15.29 6.84 -36.39
N ASN A 100 -14.72 5.64 -36.22
CA ASN A 100 -14.20 4.84 -37.31
C ASN A 100 -15.33 4.41 -38.26
N ASP A 101 -16.50 4.03 -37.73
CA ASP A 101 -17.68 3.71 -38.54
C ASP A 101 -18.14 4.91 -39.36
N ALA A 102 -18.23 6.11 -38.77
CA ALA A 102 -18.57 7.34 -39.48
C ALA A 102 -17.52 7.68 -40.56
N PHE A 103 -16.24 7.53 -40.22
CA PHE A 103 -15.13 7.74 -41.16
C PHE A 103 -15.21 6.81 -42.36
N SER A 104 -15.51 5.51 -42.15
CA SER A 104 -15.65 4.54 -43.24
C SER A 104 -16.84 4.83 -44.16
N LYS A 105 -17.87 5.52 -43.65
CA LYS A 105 -19.04 5.97 -44.41
C LYS A 105 -18.79 7.31 -45.13
N GLY A 106 -17.64 7.94 -44.94
CA GLY A 106 -17.32 9.26 -45.48
C GLY A 106 -17.94 10.44 -44.72
N ASP A 107 -18.58 10.19 -43.56
CA ASP A 107 -19.10 11.25 -42.70
C ASP A 107 -18.00 11.77 -41.76
N TYR A 108 -17.17 12.63 -42.32
CA TYR A 108 -16.00 13.21 -41.66
C TYR A 108 -16.35 14.19 -40.54
N ALA A 109 -17.46 14.93 -40.67
CA ALA A 109 -17.89 15.88 -39.64
C ALA A 109 -18.27 15.15 -38.35
N THR A 110 -19.07 14.08 -38.46
CA THR A 110 -19.47 13.25 -37.32
C THR A 110 -18.26 12.50 -36.73
N ALA A 111 -17.34 12.01 -37.57
CA ALA A 111 -16.13 11.34 -37.09
C ALA A 111 -15.26 12.27 -36.21
N ILE A 112 -15.05 13.52 -36.62
CA ILE A 112 -14.29 14.52 -35.84
C ILE A 112 -14.94 14.77 -34.47
N GLN A 113 -16.26 14.89 -34.42
CA GLN A 113 -17.00 15.08 -33.17
C GLN A 113 -16.81 13.88 -32.24
N LEU A 114 -17.02 12.66 -32.74
CA LEU A 114 -16.88 11.43 -31.96
C LEU A 114 -15.46 11.22 -31.42
N TYR A 115 -14.42 11.53 -32.22
CA TYR A 115 -13.04 11.47 -31.73
C TYR A 115 -12.76 12.53 -30.66
N THR A 116 -13.34 13.73 -30.81
CA THR A 116 -13.21 14.82 -29.82
C THR A 116 -13.89 14.46 -28.50
N GLU A 117 -15.11 13.91 -28.54
CA GLU A 117 -15.80 13.40 -27.35
C GLU A 117 -15.02 12.25 -26.68
N GLY A 118 -14.39 11.38 -27.49
CA GLY A 118 -13.51 10.33 -26.97
C GLY A 118 -12.33 10.89 -26.18
N LEU A 119 -11.70 11.95 -26.69
CA LEU A 119 -10.59 12.65 -26.03
C LEU A 119 -11.04 13.36 -24.74
N GLU A 120 -12.27 13.84 -24.67
CA GLU A 120 -12.82 14.40 -23.43
C GLU A 120 -12.94 13.34 -22.32
N LYS A 121 -13.24 12.08 -22.69
CA LYS A 121 -13.28 10.97 -21.72
C LYS A 121 -11.87 10.52 -21.35
N GLN A 122 -10.98 10.42 -22.34
CA GLN A 122 -9.61 9.95 -22.15
C GLN A 122 -8.60 10.77 -22.97
N LYS A 123 -8.01 11.77 -22.31
CA LYS A 123 -7.09 12.74 -22.93
C LYS A 123 -5.73 12.17 -23.33
N ASP A 124 -5.32 11.05 -22.73
CA ASP A 124 -4.03 10.39 -22.97
C ASP A 124 -4.08 9.35 -24.11
N MET A 125 -5.23 9.18 -24.75
CA MET A 125 -5.40 8.23 -25.84
C MET A 125 -4.87 8.78 -27.18
N GLN A 126 -3.59 8.53 -27.46
CA GLN A 126 -2.89 9.01 -28.67
C GLN A 126 -3.62 8.69 -29.99
N VAL A 127 -4.20 7.49 -30.09
CA VAL A 127 -4.89 7.02 -31.30
C VAL A 127 -6.00 7.98 -31.75
N LEU A 128 -6.74 8.58 -30.81
CA LEU A 128 -7.83 9.50 -31.14
C LEU A 128 -7.33 10.82 -31.75
N TYR A 129 -6.14 11.30 -31.34
CA TYR A 129 -5.53 12.47 -31.98
C TYR A 129 -5.11 12.16 -33.41
N THR A 130 -4.48 11.00 -33.65
CA THR A 130 -4.08 10.58 -34.99
C THR A 130 -5.29 10.43 -35.90
N ASN A 131 -6.34 9.74 -35.45
CA ASN A 131 -7.55 9.55 -36.24
C ASN A 131 -8.25 10.88 -36.55
N ARG A 132 -8.35 11.79 -35.58
CA ARG A 132 -8.92 13.13 -35.80
C ARG A 132 -8.09 13.96 -36.79
N ALA A 133 -6.76 13.90 -36.71
CA ALA A 133 -5.88 14.58 -37.65
C ALA A 133 -6.08 14.04 -39.08
N GLN A 134 -6.19 12.72 -39.24
CA GLN A 134 -6.43 12.09 -40.54
C GLN A 134 -7.72 12.55 -41.22
N VAL A 135 -8.78 12.86 -40.46
CA VAL A 135 -10.03 13.38 -41.02
C VAL A 135 -9.94 14.87 -41.41
N SER A 136 -9.00 15.61 -40.79
CA SER A 136 -8.87 17.06 -40.97
C SER A 136 -7.94 17.44 -42.14
N VAL A 137 -7.30 16.45 -42.78
CA VAL A 137 -6.38 16.60 -43.92
C VAL A 137 -7.14 16.37 -45.21
#